data_AF-A0A4P7B700-F1
#
_entry.id   AF-A0A4P7B700-F1
#
_cell.length_a   1.000
_cell.length_b   1.000
_cell.length_c   1.000
_cell.angle_alpha   90.00
_cell.angle_beta   90.00
_cell.angle_gamma   90.00
#
_symmetry.space_group_name_H-M   'P 1'
#
loop_
_entity.id
_entity.type
_entity.pdbx_description
1 polymer ?
#
loop_
_entity_poly.entity_id
_entity_poly.type
_entity_poly.pdbx_seq_one_letter_code
_entity_poly.pdbx_strand_id
1 'polypeptide(L)'
;MKFNKNDYLSNMTMNLLSGCCLLLLSTTLFAMESLDDSGLQQVTGQAGADLSLKFSLNHDNNANFLCADLLYCRLALSLNNRYHDGTQDTYDAQGNRIPSPTGRKQWLVMKGIQGTVNIQEIKLDGEDVIYNGISHAAIKLGFNPIKPIEFRNVGFQSLSIETDTCTESGANCSTGSNNLPGYLTPATPYDGSGFDANKERGFIGVNMNGNLSLTGDIKIFSCGSAHPRC
;
A
#
# COMPACT_ATOMS: atom_id res chain seq x y z
N MET A 1 81.43 3.33 -15.86
CA MET A 1 81.16 1.88 -15.81
C MET A 1 80.41 1.59 -14.52
N LYS A 2 79.21 0.99 -14.63
CA LYS A 2 78.32 0.42 -13.59
C LYS A 2 77.49 1.34 -12.67
N PHE A 3 76.18 1.06 -12.73
CA PHE A 3 75.05 1.47 -11.89
C PHE A 3 74.95 0.65 -10.58
N ASN A 4 74.38 1.24 -9.52
CA ASN A 4 73.31 0.71 -8.63
C ASN A 4 72.96 1.83 -7.61
N LYS A 5 71.76 2.39 -7.45
CA LYS A 5 70.35 1.95 -7.25
C LYS A 5 70.03 1.56 -5.79
N ASN A 6 69.05 2.30 -5.23
CA ASN A 6 68.29 2.14 -3.98
C ASN A 6 68.84 2.87 -2.75
N ASP A 7 68.10 3.92 -2.32
CA ASP A 7 67.59 4.12 -0.94
C ASP A 7 66.74 5.40 -0.88
N TYR A 8 65.59 5.36 -1.55
CA TYR A 8 64.49 6.34 -1.42
C TYR A 8 63.32 5.61 -0.75
N LEU A 9 63.28 5.45 0.57
CA LEU A 9 62.10 4.87 1.23
C LEU A 9 62.01 4.98 2.77
N SER A 10 62.69 5.93 3.44
CA SER A 10 62.69 5.95 4.91
C SER A 10 62.44 7.31 5.58
N ASN A 11 61.94 8.34 4.87
CA ASN A 11 61.67 9.65 5.50
C ASN A 11 60.36 10.33 5.08
N MET A 12 59.43 9.61 4.42
CA MET A 12 58.16 10.19 3.93
C MET A 12 56.90 9.50 4.47
N THR A 13 57.02 8.80 5.60
CA THR A 13 55.93 8.01 6.20
C THR A 13 55.46 8.53 7.56
N MET A 14 55.99 9.67 8.05
CA MET A 14 55.69 10.14 9.41
C MET A 14 55.08 11.54 9.51
N ASN A 15 54.62 12.14 8.40
CA ASN A 15 53.92 13.44 8.40
C ASN A 15 52.66 13.50 7.51
N LEU A 16 52.23 12.38 6.91
CA LEU A 16 51.01 12.34 6.08
C LEU A 16 49.81 11.65 6.76
N LEU A 17 49.99 11.07 7.95
CA LEU A 17 48.96 10.25 8.61
C LEU A 17 48.10 11.02 9.63
N SER A 18 48.40 12.30 9.90
CA SER A 18 47.66 13.14 10.87
C SER A 18 46.69 14.15 10.22
N GLY A 19 46.56 14.14 8.88
CA GLY A 19 45.75 15.11 8.13
C GLY A 19 44.54 14.54 7.39
N CYS A 20 44.29 13.23 7.47
CA CYS A 20 43.27 12.55 6.63
C CYS A 20 42.12 11.88 7.42
N CYS A 21 42.02 12.10 8.74
CA CYS A 21 40.96 11.51 9.58
C CYS A 21 39.88 12.48 10.08
N LEU A 22 39.82 13.71 9.55
CA LEU A 22 38.84 14.74 9.98
C LEU A 22 37.88 15.22 8.87
N LEU A 23 37.76 14.47 7.77
CA LEU A 23 36.90 14.81 6.62
C LEU A 23 35.69 13.87 6.40
N LEU A 24 35.30 13.05 7.39
CA LEU A 24 34.31 11.99 7.19
C LEU A 24 33.05 12.06 8.08
N LEU A 25 32.71 13.23 8.65
CA LEU A 25 31.52 13.37 9.49
C LEU A 25 30.65 14.59 9.15
N SER A 26 30.56 14.98 7.87
CA SER A 26 29.43 15.77 7.39
C SER A 26 28.26 14.81 7.11
N THR A 27 27.54 14.42 8.16
CA THR A 27 26.22 13.82 7.99
C THR A 27 25.32 14.85 7.35
N THR A 28 25.03 14.69 6.06
CA THR A 28 23.96 15.42 5.39
C THR A 28 22.65 15.06 6.08
N LEU A 29 22.20 15.95 6.96
CA LEU A 29 20.81 16.01 7.37
C LEU A 29 20.02 16.44 6.13
N PHE A 30 19.60 15.46 5.32
CA PHE A 30 18.50 15.67 4.39
C PHE A 30 17.23 15.79 5.23
N ALA A 31 16.96 17.00 5.72
CA ALA A 31 15.59 17.39 5.93
C ALA A 31 14.94 17.40 4.53
N MET A 32 13.74 16.82 4.39
CA MET A 32 12.92 17.12 3.22
C MET A 32 12.69 18.63 3.22
N GLU A 33 13.42 19.35 2.36
CA GLU A 33 13.14 20.74 2.07
C GLU A 33 11.81 20.78 1.32
N SER A 34 10.84 21.55 1.84
CA SER A 34 9.62 21.79 1.08
C SER A 34 10.02 22.60 -0.15
N LEU A 35 10.01 21.95 -1.31
CA LEU A 35 10.06 22.66 -2.58
C LEU A 35 8.88 23.62 -2.62
N ASP A 36 9.17 24.92 -2.58
CA ASP A 36 8.17 25.94 -2.80
C ASP A 36 7.78 25.98 -4.28
N ASP A 37 6.68 26.65 -4.59
CA ASP A 37 6.15 26.72 -5.96
C ASP A 37 7.17 27.32 -6.96
N SER A 38 8.15 28.12 -6.47
CA SER A 38 9.22 28.70 -7.29
C SER A 38 10.31 27.69 -7.65
N GLY A 39 10.64 26.77 -6.73
CA GLY A 39 11.54 25.65 -7.00
C GLY A 39 10.94 24.62 -7.94
N LEU A 40 9.62 24.37 -7.86
CA LEU A 40 8.90 23.49 -8.79
C LEU A 40 8.80 24.07 -10.20
N GLN A 41 8.61 25.38 -10.35
CA GLN A 41 8.59 26.04 -11.67
C GLN A 41 9.93 26.01 -12.40
N GLN A 42 11.04 25.91 -11.67
CA GLN A 42 12.39 25.89 -12.25
C GLN A 42 12.79 24.49 -12.78
N VAL A 43 12.13 23.43 -12.30
CA VAL A 43 12.32 22.08 -12.82
C VAL A 43 11.55 21.96 -14.13
N THR A 44 12.24 22.18 -15.25
CA THR A 44 11.72 21.84 -16.58
C THR A 44 11.63 20.32 -16.71
N GLY A 45 10.49 19.76 -16.32
CA GLY A 45 10.15 18.37 -16.57
C GLY A 45 10.17 18.08 -18.07
N GLN A 46 10.95 17.08 -18.47
CA GLN A 46 10.88 16.48 -19.80
C GLN A 46 9.43 16.04 -20.10
N ALA A 47 9.08 16.03 -21.39
CA ALA A 47 7.77 15.72 -21.95
C ALA A 47 6.94 14.70 -21.13
N GLY A 48 5.63 14.95 -21.03
CA GLY A 48 4.70 14.08 -20.31
C GLY A 48 4.84 12.60 -20.68
N ALA A 49 4.56 11.73 -19.71
CA ALA A 49 4.73 10.29 -19.82
C ALA A 49 3.38 9.58 -19.93
N ASP A 50 3.28 8.61 -20.83
CA ASP A 50 2.13 7.70 -20.87
C ASP A 50 2.47 6.43 -20.10
N LEU A 51 1.67 6.12 -19.08
CA LEU A 51 1.84 4.96 -18.22
C LEU A 51 0.72 3.94 -18.45
N SER A 52 1.10 2.68 -18.63
CA SER A 52 0.18 1.54 -18.62
C SER A 52 0.47 0.67 -17.40
N LEU A 53 -0.56 0.40 -16.59
CA LEU A 53 -0.45 -0.39 -15.36
C LEU A 53 -1.41 -1.57 -15.42
N LYS A 54 -0.86 -2.78 -15.38
CA LYS A 54 -1.65 -4.00 -15.25
C LYS A 54 -1.36 -4.65 -13.91
N PHE A 55 -2.35 -4.61 -13.03
CA PHE A 55 -2.34 -5.37 -11.79
C PHE A 55 -3.09 -6.69 -12.01
N SER A 56 -2.46 -7.81 -11.65
CA SER A 56 -3.05 -9.16 -11.74
C SER A 56 -2.78 -9.88 -10.43
N LEU A 57 -3.83 -10.48 -9.86
CA LEU A 57 -3.81 -11.06 -8.52
C LEU A 57 -4.41 -12.46 -8.54
N ASN A 58 -3.67 -13.40 -7.94
CA ASN A 58 -4.11 -14.75 -7.57
C ASN A 58 -4.81 -15.54 -8.70
N HIS A 59 -4.37 -15.40 -9.94
CA HIS A 59 -4.86 -16.20 -11.06
C HIS A 59 -3.80 -16.49 -12.13
N ASP A 60 -4.01 -17.51 -12.94
CA ASP A 60 -3.20 -17.81 -14.12
C ASP A 60 -3.62 -16.97 -15.34
N ASN A 61 -2.93 -17.17 -16.47
CA ASN A 61 -3.25 -16.52 -17.74
C ASN A 61 -4.64 -16.91 -18.30
N ASN A 62 -5.26 -17.97 -17.79
CA ASN A 62 -6.59 -18.42 -18.16
C ASN A 62 -7.67 -17.96 -17.15
N ALA A 63 -7.30 -17.06 -16.23
CA ALA A 63 -8.14 -16.58 -15.12
C ALA A 63 -8.61 -17.67 -14.14
N ASN A 64 -7.90 -18.80 -14.06
CA ASN A 64 -8.09 -19.78 -13.01
C ASN A 64 -7.48 -19.26 -11.71
N PHE A 65 -8.23 -19.34 -10.62
CA PHE A 65 -7.74 -18.95 -9.30
C PHE A 65 -6.51 -19.77 -8.91
N LEU A 66 -5.42 -19.09 -8.61
CA LEU A 66 -4.16 -19.67 -8.15
C LEU A 66 -3.80 -19.06 -6.81
N CYS A 67 -3.96 -19.86 -5.76
CA CYS A 67 -3.54 -19.51 -4.42
C CYS A 67 -3.08 -20.77 -3.69
N ALA A 68 -1.79 -20.86 -3.37
CA ALA A 68 -1.22 -22.04 -2.72
C ALA A 68 -1.72 -22.20 -1.28
N ASP A 69 -1.94 -21.09 -0.59
CA ASP A 69 -2.49 -21.06 0.76
C ASP A 69 -3.61 -20.01 0.82
N LEU A 70 -4.84 -20.52 0.92
CA LEU A 70 -6.08 -19.74 0.91
C LEU A 70 -6.10 -18.67 2.01
N LEU A 71 -5.35 -18.85 3.10
CA LEU A 71 -5.23 -17.88 4.18
C LEU A 71 -4.73 -16.51 3.68
N TYR A 72 -3.81 -16.51 2.71
CA TYR A 72 -3.15 -15.30 2.21
C TYR A 72 -3.86 -14.67 1.01
N CYS A 73 -4.91 -15.30 0.48
CA CYS A 73 -5.72 -14.75 -0.60
C CYS A 73 -7.01 -14.11 -0.08
N ARG A 74 -6.93 -13.50 1.11
CA ARG A 74 -8.05 -12.88 1.81
C ARG A 74 -7.76 -11.40 2.08
N LEU A 75 -8.82 -10.59 2.08
CA LEU A 75 -8.81 -9.25 2.63
C LEU A 75 -9.81 -9.20 3.77
N ALA A 76 -9.34 -8.82 4.93
CA ALA A 76 -10.13 -8.73 6.14
C ALA A 76 -10.23 -7.28 6.60
N LEU A 77 -11.45 -6.86 6.91
CA LEU A 77 -11.74 -5.52 7.40
C LEU A 77 -12.52 -5.64 8.70
N SER A 78 -12.02 -5.02 9.78
CA SER A 78 -12.80 -4.85 11.00
C SER A 78 -13.46 -3.48 10.97
N LEU A 79 -14.73 -3.44 10.63
CA LEU A 79 -15.50 -2.20 10.57
C LEU A 79 -15.85 -1.76 12.00
N ASN A 80 -15.35 -0.59 12.39
CA ASN A 80 -15.60 0.02 13.71
C ASN A 80 -15.25 -0.89 14.91
N ASN A 81 -14.26 -1.77 14.76
CA ASN A 81 -13.89 -2.78 15.77
C ASN A 81 -15.10 -3.51 16.37
N ARG A 82 -16.08 -3.90 15.55
CA ARG A 82 -17.27 -4.61 16.02
C ARG A 82 -16.89 -5.92 16.73
N TYR A 83 -17.59 -6.22 17.82
CA TYR A 83 -17.42 -7.47 18.59
C TYR A 83 -18.63 -8.40 18.50
N HIS A 84 -18.38 -9.70 18.65
CA HIS A 84 -19.40 -10.74 18.52
C HIS A 84 -20.54 -10.68 19.56
N ASP A 85 -20.28 -10.10 20.73
CA ASP A 85 -21.20 -9.99 21.85
C ASP A 85 -21.89 -8.61 21.93
N GLY A 86 -21.64 -7.73 20.95
CA GLY A 86 -22.21 -6.39 20.91
C GLY A 86 -21.58 -5.39 21.90
N THR A 87 -20.54 -5.80 22.63
CA THR A 87 -19.74 -4.85 23.42
C THR A 87 -19.01 -3.87 22.50
N GLN A 88 -18.50 -2.79 23.08
CA GLN A 88 -17.87 -1.69 22.34
C GLN A 88 -16.55 -1.32 22.98
N ASP A 89 -15.69 -0.72 22.17
CA ASP A 89 -14.50 -0.04 22.67
C ASP A 89 -14.90 1.11 23.58
N THR A 90 -14.03 1.39 24.54
CA THR A 90 -14.09 2.61 25.35
C THR A 90 -12.84 3.45 25.09
N TYR A 91 -12.79 4.65 25.65
CA TYR A 91 -11.65 5.53 25.52
C TYR A 91 -11.20 5.99 26.90
N ASP A 92 -9.88 6.05 27.11
CA ASP A 92 -9.33 6.63 28.32
C ASP A 92 -9.47 8.18 28.33
N ALA A 93 -9.07 8.82 29.43
CA ALA A 93 -9.12 10.28 29.56
C ALA A 93 -8.23 11.04 28.55
N GLN A 94 -7.28 10.35 27.92
CA GLN A 94 -6.36 10.88 26.90
C GLN A 94 -6.85 10.59 25.47
N GLY A 95 -8.00 9.93 25.31
CA GLY A 95 -8.56 9.54 24.01
C GLY A 95 -7.93 8.29 23.41
N ASN A 96 -7.13 7.53 24.16
CA ASN A 96 -6.62 6.24 23.67
C ASN A 96 -7.73 5.19 23.70
N ARG A 97 -7.82 4.42 22.62
CA ARG A 97 -8.75 3.30 22.49
C ARG A 97 -8.44 2.21 23.52
N ILE A 98 -9.44 1.80 24.28
CA ILE A 98 -9.43 0.61 25.13
C ILE A 98 -10.35 -0.45 24.50
N PRO A 99 -9.81 -1.59 24.03
CA PRO A 99 -10.59 -2.68 23.46
C PRO A 99 -11.61 -3.26 24.44
N SER A 100 -12.66 -3.88 23.93
CA SER A 100 -13.62 -4.60 24.77
C SER A 100 -12.92 -5.72 25.57
N PRO A 101 -13.15 -5.83 26.89
CA PRO A 101 -12.52 -6.86 27.73
C PRO A 101 -13.17 -8.24 27.55
N THR A 102 -14.37 -8.33 26.97
CA THR A 102 -15.11 -9.58 26.73
C THR A 102 -15.29 -9.86 25.24
N GLY A 103 -15.29 -8.81 24.43
CA GLY A 103 -15.56 -8.86 23.01
C GLY A 103 -14.42 -9.48 22.22
N ARG A 104 -14.73 -10.52 21.46
CA ARG A 104 -13.89 -11.06 20.38
C ARG A 104 -14.19 -10.31 19.09
N LYS A 105 -13.14 -9.77 18.46
CA LYS A 105 -13.25 -8.90 17.29
C LYS A 105 -13.84 -9.67 16.11
N GLN A 106 -14.73 -9.01 15.37
CA GLN A 106 -15.30 -9.53 14.14
C GLN A 106 -14.63 -8.87 12.92
N TRP A 107 -14.49 -9.69 11.89
CA TRP A 107 -13.87 -9.33 10.62
C TRP A 107 -14.83 -9.66 9.50
N LEU A 108 -15.04 -8.70 8.61
CA LEU A 108 -15.60 -8.97 7.30
C LEU A 108 -14.46 -9.48 6.42
N VAL A 109 -14.50 -10.75 6.03
CA VAL A 109 -13.42 -11.43 5.30
C VAL A 109 -13.87 -11.79 3.90
N MET A 110 -13.29 -11.10 2.92
CA MET A 110 -13.35 -11.45 1.50
C MET A 110 -12.30 -12.53 1.24
N LYS A 111 -12.73 -13.70 0.79
CA LYS A 111 -11.88 -14.88 0.60
C LYS A 111 -11.72 -15.21 -0.88
N GLY A 112 -10.52 -15.64 -1.25
CA GLY A 112 -10.19 -15.98 -2.63
C GLY A 112 -10.25 -14.76 -3.56
N ILE A 113 -9.65 -13.65 -3.15
CA ILE A 113 -9.61 -12.43 -3.96
C ILE A 113 -8.75 -12.66 -5.18
N GLN A 114 -9.25 -12.28 -6.35
CA GLN A 114 -8.55 -12.44 -7.61
C GLN A 114 -9.00 -11.41 -8.63
N GLY A 115 -8.26 -11.36 -9.73
CA GLY A 115 -8.63 -10.63 -10.93
C GLY A 115 -7.51 -9.77 -11.47
N THR A 116 -7.85 -9.03 -12.52
CA THR A 116 -6.96 -8.10 -13.19
C THR A 116 -7.62 -6.72 -13.27
N VAL A 117 -6.86 -5.70 -12.88
CA VAL A 117 -7.16 -4.30 -13.18
C VAL A 117 -6.12 -3.81 -14.17
N ASN A 118 -6.55 -3.53 -15.39
CA ASN A 118 -5.69 -3.07 -16.48
C ASN A 118 -6.01 -1.62 -16.81
N ILE A 119 -5.11 -0.73 -16.40
CA ILE A 119 -5.11 0.67 -16.76
C ILE A 119 -4.28 0.80 -18.04
N GLN A 120 -4.98 0.97 -19.16
CA GLN A 120 -4.35 0.96 -20.48
C GLN A 120 -3.49 2.21 -20.73
N GLU A 121 -3.90 3.37 -20.22
CA GLU A 121 -3.19 4.63 -20.36
C GLU A 121 -3.59 5.59 -19.25
N ILE A 122 -2.59 6.11 -18.53
CA ILE A 122 -2.67 7.36 -17.76
C ILE A 122 -1.60 8.28 -18.33
N LYS A 123 -2.01 9.48 -18.74
CA LYS A 123 -1.08 10.52 -19.18
C LYS A 123 -0.62 11.32 -17.98
N LEU A 124 0.66 11.29 -17.68
CA LEU A 124 1.28 12.08 -16.62
C LEU A 124 1.90 13.33 -17.25
N ASP A 125 1.39 14.50 -16.88
CA ASP A 125 1.84 15.78 -17.42
C ASP A 125 1.89 16.84 -16.30
N GLY A 126 2.62 17.92 -16.52
CA GLY A 126 2.63 19.07 -15.63
C GLY A 126 1.69 20.15 -16.14
N GLU A 127 0.88 20.74 -15.26
CA GLU A 127 0.08 21.91 -15.62
C GLU A 127 -0.09 22.84 -14.42
N ASP A 128 -0.17 24.14 -14.66
CA ASP A 128 -0.49 25.11 -13.62
C ASP A 128 -1.99 25.15 -13.34
N VAL A 129 -2.36 25.16 -12.05
CA VAL A 129 -3.73 25.40 -11.57
C VAL A 129 -3.79 26.77 -10.92
N ILE A 130 -4.67 27.63 -11.42
CA ILE A 130 -4.88 28.97 -10.85
C ILE A 130 -6.03 28.91 -9.84
N TYR A 131 -5.73 29.19 -8.58
CA TYR A 131 -6.74 29.32 -7.53
C TYR A 131 -6.63 30.69 -6.87
N ASN A 132 -7.74 31.45 -6.85
CA ASN A 132 -7.80 32.80 -6.29
C ASN A 132 -6.68 33.75 -6.78
N GLY A 133 -6.28 33.60 -8.05
CA GLY A 133 -5.21 34.39 -8.68
C GLY A 133 -3.78 33.94 -8.38
N ILE A 134 -3.60 32.88 -7.59
CA ILE A 134 -2.29 32.27 -7.31
C ILE A 134 -2.13 31.02 -8.18
N SER A 135 -0.99 30.91 -8.86
CA SER A 135 -0.65 29.73 -9.66
C SER A 135 0.01 28.66 -8.78
N HIS A 136 -0.48 27.42 -8.88
CA HIS A 136 0.11 26.25 -8.24
C HIS A 136 0.53 25.24 -9.31
N ALA A 137 1.78 24.77 -9.24
CA ALA A 137 2.23 23.68 -10.09
C ALA A 137 1.45 22.40 -9.73
N ALA A 138 0.86 21.75 -10.73
CA ALA A 138 0.06 20.54 -10.55
C ALA A 138 0.59 19.38 -11.39
N ILE A 139 0.47 18.19 -10.83
CA ILE A 139 0.57 16.94 -11.57
C ILE A 139 -0.79 16.66 -12.19
N LYS A 140 -0.85 16.56 -13.52
CA LYS A 140 -2.04 16.21 -14.27
C LYS A 140 -2.00 14.74 -14.67
N LEU A 141 -3.04 14.01 -14.32
CA LEU A 141 -3.32 12.64 -14.75
C LEU A 141 -4.47 12.68 -15.76
N GLY A 142 -4.17 12.50 -17.04
CA GLY A 142 -5.15 12.51 -18.11
C GLY A 142 -5.64 11.12 -18.48
N PHE A 143 -6.94 11.03 -18.76
CA PHE A 143 -7.61 9.79 -19.13
C PHE A 143 -8.19 9.85 -20.54
N ASN A 144 -7.97 8.79 -21.31
CA ASN A 144 -8.49 8.66 -22.66
C ASN A 144 -9.73 7.76 -22.65
N PRO A 145 -10.92 8.26 -23.01
CA PRO A 145 -12.16 7.48 -22.94
C PRO A 145 -12.17 6.25 -23.87
N ILE A 146 -11.33 6.25 -24.91
CA ILE A 146 -11.16 5.12 -25.84
C ILE A 146 -10.25 4.03 -25.24
N LYS A 147 -9.48 4.35 -24.19
CA LYS A 147 -8.62 3.43 -23.44
C LYS A 147 -9.15 3.24 -22.01
N PRO A 148 -10.30 2.58 -21.82
CA PRO A 148 -10.92 2.45 -20.51
C PRO A 148 -10.05 1.64 -19.54
N ILE A 149 -10.24 1.86 -18.24
CA ILE A 149 -9.71 0.97 -17.22
C ILE A 149 -10.54 -0.32 -17.26
N GLU A 150 -9.86 -1.44 -17.42
CA GLU A 150 -10.49 -2.75 -17.57
C GLU A 150 -10.42 -3.53 -16.27
N PHE A 151 -11.57 -3.96 -15.78
CA PHE A 151 -11.70 -4.92 -14.69
C PHE A 151 -12.04 -6.27 -15.31
N ARG A 152 -11.20 -7.28 -15.06
CA ARG A 152 -11.37 -8.66 -15.56
C ARG A 152 -11.28 -9.65 -14.42
N ASN A 153 -12.34 -10.39 -14.20
CA ASN A 153 -12.46 -11.40 -13.15
C ASN A 153 -12.16 -10.84 -11.76
N VAL A 154 -12.48 -9.55 -11.52
CA VAL A 154 -12.18 -8.86 -10.26
C VAL A 154 -13.24 -9.21 -9.24
N GLY A 155 -12.82 -9.75 -8.11
CA GLY A 155 -13.73 -10.02 -7.00
C GLY A 155 -13.18 -11.05 -6.04
N PHE A 156 -14.07 -11.77 -5.38
CA PHE A 156 -13.77 -12.75 -4.33
C PHE A 156 -14.73 -13.93 -4.44
N GLN A 157 -14.26 -15.12 -4.05
CA GLN A 157 -15.05 -16.34 -4.13
C GLN A 157 -16.14 -16.41 -3.06
N SER A 158 -15.83 -15.93 -1.85
CA SER A 158 -16.78 -15.93 -0.74
C SER A 158 -16.53 -14.79 0.26
N LEU A 159 -17.59 -14.35 0.91
CA LEU A 159 -17.59 -13.34 1.97
C LEU A 159 -18.13 -13.98 3.25
N SER A 160 -17.47 -13.70 4.37
CA SER A 160 -17.83 -14.29 5.66
C SER A 160 -17.56 -13.29 6.79
N ILE A 161 -18.23 -13.52 7.92
CA ILE A 161 -17.88 -12.85 9.17
C ILE A 161 -17.06 -13.85 9.98
N GLU A 162 -15.79 -13.54 10.18
CA GLU A 162 -14.89 -14.34 11.00
C GLU A 162 -14.68 -13.65 12.35
N THR A 163 -14.58 -14.44 13.42
CA THR A 163 -14.43 -13.91 14.78
C THR A 163 -13.12 -14.39 15.36
N ASP A 164 -12.42 -13.50 16.05
CA ASP A 164 -11.25 -13.86 16.84
C ASP A 164 -11.54 -15.01 17.81
N THR A 165 -10.53 -15.81 18.10
CA THR A 165 -10.69 -16.92 19.06
C THR A 165 -10.96 -16.41 20.46
N CYS A 166 -10.36 -15.28 20.84
CA CYS A 166 -10.51 -14.62 22.13
C CYS A 166 -10.41 -13.09 21.99
N THR A 167 -10.34 -12.36 23.10
CA THR A 167 -10.30 -10.89 23.06
C THR A 167 -8.92 -10.37 22.63
N GLU A 168 -8.83 -9.10 22.21
CA GLU A 168 -7.56 -8.48 21.80
C GLU A 168 -6.51 -8.46 22.91
N SER A 169 -6.93 -8.42 24.18
CA SER A 169 -6.05 -8.47 25.34
C SER A 169 -5.63 -9.90 25.72
N GLY A 170 -6.12 -10.92 24.99
CA GLY A 170 -5.88 -12.33 25.31
C GLY A 170 -6.76 -12.88 26.43
N ALA A 171 -7.75 -12.12 26.91
CA ALA A 171 -8.76 -12.67 27.83
C ALA A 171 -9.67 -13.67 27.09
N ASN A 172 -10.11 -14.71 27.79
CA ASN A 172 -10.95 -15.80 27.29
C ASN A 172 -10.30 -16.72 26.24
N CYS A 173 -8.97 -16.70 26.09
CA CYS A 173 -8.28 -17.72 25.30
C CYS A 173 -8.25 -19.06 26.07
N SER A 174 -8.19 -20.18 25.34
CA SER A 174 -7.92 -21.48 25.96
C SER A 174 -6.53 -21.49 26.60
N THR A 175 -6.34 -22.25 27.67
CA THR A 175 -5.05 -22.34 28.38
C THR A 175 -3.92 -22.67 27.41
N GLY A 176 -2.89 -21.82 27.36
CA GLY A 176 -1.73 -21.99 26.48
C GLY A 176 -1.94 -21.56 25.02
N SER A 177 -3.05 -20.88 24.70
CA SER A 177 -3.31 -20.32 23.37
C SER A 177 -3.30 -18.79 23.38
N ASN A 178 -2.88 -18.21 22.25
CA ASN A 178 -2.96 -16.78 21.99
C ASN A 178 -4.20 -16.47 21.15
N ASN A 179 -4.56 -15.19 21.07
CA ASN A 179 -5.59 -14.75 20.14
C ASN A 179 -5.16 -15.06 18.70
N LEU A 180 -5.92 -15.91 18.02
CA LEU A 180 -5.85 -16.09 16.58
C LEU A 180 -6.90 -15.16 15.96
N PRO A 181 -6.47 -14.16 15.17
CA PRO A 181 -7.39 -13.30 14.47
C PRO A 181 -8.34 -14.10 13.59
N GLY A 182 -9.62 -13.77 13.57
CA GLY A 182 -10.64 -14.54 12.86
C GLY A 182 -10.30 -14.75 11.38
N TYR A 183 -9.73 -13.73 10.73
CA TYR A 183 -9.31 -13.82 9.33
C TYR A 183 -8.14 -14.76 9.06
N LEU A 184 -7.40 -15.15 10.10
CA LEU A 184 -6.33 -16.15 10.05
C LEU A 184 -6.80 -17.54 10.49
N THR A 185 -8.11 -17.75 10.65
CA THR A 185 -8.65 -19.09 10.89
C THR A 185 -8.41 -19.97 9.66
N PRO A 186 -7.93 -21.22 9.83
CA PRO A 186 -7.70 -22.13 8.72
C PRO A 186 -8.92 -22.26 7.80
N ALA A 187 -8.66 -22.30 6.49
CA ALA A 187 -9.70 -22.43 5.48
C ALA A 187 -10.50 -23.72 5.71
N THR A 188 -11.83 -23.58 5.80
CA THR A 188 -12.75 -24.72 5.78
C THR A 188 -13.53 -24.69 4.47
N PRO A 189 -13.20 -25.57 3.51
CA PRO A 189 -13.96 -25.67 2.28
C PRO A 189 -15.41 -26.10 2.55
N TYR A 190 -16.29 -25.75 1.61
CA TYR A 190 -17.59 -26.36 1.54
C TYR A 190 -17.43 -27.83 1.09
N ASP A 191 -17.98 -28.75 1.89
CA ASP A 191 -17.85 -30.22 1.71
C ASP A 191 -18.96 -30.80 0.82
N GLY A 192 -19.91 -29.97 0.39
CA GLY A 192 -21.01 -30.39 -0.48
C GLY A 192 -20.67 -30.31 -1.97
N SER A 193 -21.48 -30.98 -2.78
CA SER A 193 -21.47 -30.86 -4.23
C SER A 193 -22.21 -29.60 -4.67
N GLY A 194 -21.70 -28.91 -5.70
CA GLY A 194 -22.41 -27.78 -6.31
C GLY A 194 -21.50 -26.59 -6.60
N PHE A 195 -22.11 -25.42 -6.72
CA PHE A 195 -21.40 -24.18 -7.09
C PHE A 195 -20.26 -23.81 -6.12
N ASP A 196 -20.42 -24.10 -4.83
CA ASP A 196 -19.43 -23.78 -3.80
C ASP A 196 -18.48 -24.92 -3.45
N ALA A 197 -18.56 -26.07 -4.15
CA ALA A 197 -17.67 -27.20 -3.89
C ALA A 197 -16.20 -26.77 -3.94
N ASN A 198 -15.44 -27.16 -2.91
CA ASN A 198 -14.01 -26.83 -2.74
C ASN A 198 -13.67 -25.33 -2.58
N LYS A 199 -14.67 -24.45 -2.44
CA LYS A 199 -14.46 -23.03 -2.10
C LYS A 199 -14.58 -22.84 -0.59
N GLU A 200 -13.91 -21.82 -0.05
CA GLU A 200 -14.09 -21.47 1.35
C GLU A 200 -15.51 -21.04 1.66
N ARG A 201 -16.04 -21.47 2.82
CA ARG A 201 -17.41 -21.13 3.24
C ARG A 201 -17.61 -19.62 3.39
N GLY A 202 -18.75 -19.14 2.89
CA GLY A 202 -19.24 -17.77 3.03
C GLY A 202 -20.67 -17.64 2.49
N PHE A 203 -21.23 -16.43 2.56
CA PHE A 203 -22.64 -16.17 2.22
C PHE A 203 -22.84 -15.48 0.86
N ILE A 204 -21.79 -14.95 0.23
CA ILE A 204 -21.85 -14.37 -1.12
C ILE A 204 -20.47 -14.40 -1.78
N GLY A 205 -20.43 -14.59 -3.09
CA GLY A 205 -19.24 -14.39 -3.93
C GLY A 205 -19.53 -13.38 -5.03
N VAL A 206 -18.50 -12.66 -5.49
CA VAL A 206 -18.62 -11.63 -6.52
C VAL A 206 -17.54 -11.82 -7.56
N ASN A 207 -17.91 -11.77 -8.83
CA ASN A 207 -16.99 -11.73 -9.97
C ASN A 207 -17.46 -10.63 -10.93
N MET A 208 -16.63 -9.61 -11.11
CA MET A 208 -16.95 -8.45 -11.94
C MET A 208 -16.04 -8.39 -13.17
N ASN A 209 -16.70 -8.14 -14.30
CA ASN A 209 -16.07 -7.74 -15.55
C ASN A 209 -16.67 -6.40 -15.96
N GLY A 210 -15.81 -5.42 -16.22
CA GLY A 210 -16.28 -4.07 -16.54
C GLY A 210 -15.22 -3.23 -17.21
N ASN A 211 -15.67 -2.19 -17.89
CA ASN A 211 -14.83 -1.15 -18.47
C ASN A 211 -15.26 0.19 -17.86
N LEU A 212 -14.32 0.88 -17.22
CA LEU A 212 -14.53 2.22 -16.72
C LEU A 212 -13.90 3.20 -17.71
N SER A 213 -14.74 3.83 -18.52
CA SER A 213 -14.33 4.94 -19.40
C SER A 213 -14.32 6.22 -18.57
N LEU A 214 -13.16 6.86 -18.50
CA LEU A 214 -12.96 8.13 -17.83
C LEU A 214 -12.65 9.19 -18.88
N THR A 215 -13.28 10.35 -18.75
CA THR A 215 -13.01 11.53 -19.56
C THR A 215 -12.59 12.66 -18.65
N GLY A 216 -11.51 13.34 -19.00
CA GLY A 216 -10.98 14.49 -18.26
C GLY A 216 -9.67 14.17 -17.55
N ASP A 217 -9.25 15.11 -16.72
CA ASP A 217 -7.96 15.08 -16.06
C ASP A 217 -8.11 15.27 -14.55
N ILE A 218 -7.29 14.56 -13.78
CA ILE A 218 -7.12 14.78 -12.34
C ILE A 218 -5.88 15.63 -12.14
N LYS A 219 -6.03 16.80 -11.53
CA LYS A 219 -4.91 17.72 -11.22
C LYS A 219 -4.65 17.68 -9.72
N ILE A 220 -3.42 17.31 -9.34
CA ILE A 220 -2.96 17.20 -7.96
C ILE A 220 -1.95 18.32 -7.73
N PHE A 221 -2.24 19.24 -6.83
CA PHE A 221 -1.42 20.41 -6.52
C PHE A 221 -1.32 20.61 -5.01
N SER A 222 -0.31 21.37 -4.60
CA SER A 222 -0.08 21.70 -3.20
C SER A 222 -1.17 22.63 -2.65
N CYS A 223 -1.48 22.46 -1.37
CA CYS A 223 -2.40 23.32 -0.65
C CYS A 223 -1.69 24.61 -0.19
N GLY A 224 -2.05 25.76 -0.77
CA GLY A 224 -1.59 27.07 -0.30
C GLY A 224 -2.41 27.64 0.86
N SER A 225 -1.91 28.69 1.52
CA SER A 225 -2.60 29.39 2.62
C SER A 225 -3.95 30.02 2.23
N ALA A 226 -4.20 30.18 0.93
CA ALA A 226 -5.43 30.71 0.38
C ALA A 226 -6.54 29.65 0.20
N HIS A 227 -6.27 28.36 0.42
CA HIS A 227 -7.22 27.27 0.16
C HIS A 227 -7.83 26.71 1.47
N PRO A 228 -9.01 27.18 1.92
CA PRO A 228 -9.56 26.87 3.26
C PRO A 228 -10.10 25.44 3.45
N ARG A 229 -10.11 24.63 2.39
CA ARG A 229 -10.53 23.21 2.42
C ARG A 229 -9.36 22.24 2.26
N CYS A 230 -8.17 22.81 2.20
CA CYS A 230 -6.99 22.18 2.73
C CYS A 230 -6.95 22.51 4.23
#